data_AF-A0A969GAC7-F1
#
_entry.id   AF-A0A969GAC7-F1
#
_cell.length_a   1.000
_cell.length_b   1.000
_cell.length_c   1.000
_cell.angle_alpha   90.00
_cell.angle_beta   90.00
_cell.angle_gamma   90.00
#
_symmetry.space_group_name_H-M   'P 1'
#
loop_
_entity.id
_entity.type
_entity.pdbx_description
1 polymer ?
#
loop_
_entity_poly.entity_id
_entity_poly.type
_entity_poly.pdbx_seq_one_letter_code
_entity_poly.pdbx_strand_id
1 'polypeptide(L)' 'MTTDLVSLLRHRAATQPDALAYAFVRQGEIIEKSLTYRELDLKARAMAAHLQTFSQVGDRAIVVIPTTRALI' A
#
# COMPACT_ATOMS: atom_id res chain seq x y z
N MET A 1 7.49 5.30 20.96
CA MET A 1 6.68 4.90 19.79
C MET A 1 7.48 5.25 18.54
N THR A 2 7.76 4.28 17.67
CA THR A 2 8.44 4.54 16.40
C THR A 2 7.50 5.29 15.46
N THR A 3 7.92 6.46 14.99
CA THR A 3 7.21 7.23 13.97
C THR A 3 7.66 6.74 12.60
N ASP A 4 7.10 5.61 12.18
CA ASP A 4 7.34 5.02 10.87
C ASP A 4 6.04 4.93 10.03
N LEU A 5 6.21 4.71 8.74
CA LEU A 5 5.10 4.66 7.77
C LEU A 5 4.10 3.53 8.10
N VAL A 6 4.58 2.40 8.60
CA VAL A 6 3.74 1.25 8.95
C VAL A 6 2.83 1.58 10.13
N SER A 7 3.39 2.22 11.16
CA SER A 7 2.67 2.64 12.36
C SER A 7 1.61 3.70 12.04
N LEU A 8 1.93 4.64 11.13
CA LEU A 8 0.96 5.62 10.64
C LEU A 8 -0.19 4.96 9.86
N LEU A 9 0.11 4.03 8.96
CA LEU A 9 -0.89 3.29 8.18
C LEU A 9 -1.83 2.51 9.09
N ARG A 10 -1.29 1.78 10.07
CA ARG A 10 -2.08 1.02 11.05
C ARG A 10 -2.96 1.92 11.91
N HIS A 11 -2.44 3.07 12.34
CA HIS A 11 -3.22 4.04 13.09
C HIS A 11 -4.42 4.54 12.27
N ARG A 12 -4.20 4.94 11.01
CA ARG A 12 -5.28 5.42 10.14
C ARG A 12 -6.27 4.31 9.76
N ALA A 13 -5.81 3.08 9.57
CA ALA A 13 -6.69 1.94 9.34
C ALA A 13 -7.62 1.66 10.54
N ALA A 14 -7.18 2.01 11.76
CA ALA A 14 -8.00 1.86 12.97
C ALA A 14 -8.93 3.06 13.21
N THR A 15 -8.47 4.29 12.97
CA THR A 15 -9.22 5.52 13.33
C THR A 15 -10.10 6.04 12.19
N GLN A 16 -9.72 5.79 10.94
CA GLN A 16 -10.41 6.25 9.74
C GLN A 16 -10.42 5.16 8.66
N PRO A 17 -10.95 3.96 8.97
CA PRO A 17 -10.80 2.77 8.14
C PRO A 17 -11.31 2.94 6.72
N ASP A 18 -12.45 3.61 6.56
CA ASP A 18 -13.18 3.72 5.29
C ASP A 18 -12.82 5.03 4.55
N ALA A 19 -11.95 5.86 5.12
CA ALA A 19 -11.44 7.04 4.46
C ALA A 19 -10.50 6.66 3.31
N LEU A 20 -10.55 7.43 2.22
CA LEU A 20 -9.72 7.24 1.04
C LEU A 20 -8.23 7.42 1.41
N ALA A 21 -7.42 6.39 1.16
CA ALA A 21 -5.97 6.40 1.37
C ALA A 21 -5.21 6.61 0.07
N TYR A 22 -5.70 6.03 -1.02
CA TYR A 22 -5.05 6.08 -2.33
C TYR A 22 -6.08 6.02 -3.45
N ALA A 23 -5.89 6.79 -4.52
CA ALA A 23 -6.71 6.76 -5.72
C ALA A 23 -5.82 6.80 -6.98
N PHE A 24 -6.11 5.90 -7.91
CA PHE A 24 -5.61 5.94 -9.27
C PHE A 24 -6.59 6.76 -10.11
N VAL A 25 -6.11 7.86 -10.68
CA VAL A 25 -6.90 8.74 -11.54
C VAL A 25 -6.37 8.60 -12.96
N ARG A 26 -7.25 8.25 -13.90
CA ARG A 26 -6.94 8.23 -15.33
C ARG A 26 -7.48 9.51 -15.95
N GLN A 27 -6.66 10.18 -16.78
CA GLN A 27 -7.00 11.41 -17.49
C GLN A 27 -7.96 12.34 -16.73
N GLY A 28 -7.43 12.98 -15.69
CA GLY A 28 -8.02 14.17 -15.07
C GLY A 28 -9.08 13.91 -14.00
N GLU A 29 -10.06 13.03 -14.22
CA GLU A 29 -11.28 13.07 -13.37
C GLU A 29 -11.91 11.72 -13.01
N ILE A 30 -11.56 10.61 -13.67
CA ILE A 30 -12.18 9.32 -13.37
C ILE A 30 -11.27 8.55 -12.40
N ILE A 31 -11.77 8.34 -11.17
CA ILE A 31 -11.17 7.41 -10.22
C ILE A 31 -11.32 6.01 -10.80
N GLU A 32 -10.24 5.46 -11.31
CA GLU A 32 -10.21 4.12 -11.91
C GLU A 32 -10.21 3.05 -10.82
N LYS A 33 -9.42 3.28 -9.76
CA LYS A 33 -9.34 2.41 -8.58
C LYS A 33 -9.03 3.25 -7.35
N SER A 34 -9.65 2.89 -6.22
CA SER A 34 -9.34 3.48 -4.92
C SER A 34 -9.00 2.41 -3.90
N LEU A 35 -8.32 2.82 -2.83
CA LEU A 35 -8.11 2.03 -1.62
C LEU A 35 -8.43 2.90 -0.42
N THR A 36 -9.23 2.36 0.48
CA THR A 36 -9.40 2.86 1.85
C THR A 36 -8.17 2.53 2.71
N TYR A 37 -8.04 3.18 3.87
CA TYR A 37 -6.94 2.87 4.80
C TYR A 37 -6.99 1.41 5.28
N ARG A 38 -8.19 0.86 5.50
CA ARG A 38 -8.37 -0.55 5.88
C ARG A 38 -7.87 -1.49 4.80
N GLU A 39 -8.26 -1.25 3.55
CA GLU A 39 -7.86 -2.11 2.42
C GLU A 39 -6.36 -2.03 2.15
N LEU A 40 -5.77 -0.84 2.26
CA LEU A 40 -4.34 -0.65 2.09
C LEU A 40 -3.53 -1.40 3.17
N ASP A 41 -3.93 -1.30 4.45
CA ASP A 41 -3.28 -2.04 5.54
C ASP A 41 -3.41 -3.56 5.37
N LEU A 42 -4.60 -4.07 5.02
CA LEU A 42 -4.80 -5.50 4.76
C LEU A 42 -3.93 -6.01 3.62
N LYS A 43 -3.86 -5.28 2.49
CA LYS A 43 -3.02 -5.65 1.34
C LYS A 43 -1.54 -5.62 1.69
N ALA A 44 -1.08 -4.61 2.43
CA ALA A 44 0.30 -4.51 2.88
C ALA A 44 0.69 -5.70 3.79
N ARG A 45 -0.20 -6.08 4.72
CA ARG A 45 0.03 -7.24 5.60
C ARG A 45 0.02 -8.56 4.86
N ALA A 46 -0.89 -8.74 3.90
CA ALA A 46 -0.91 -9.94 3.07
C ALA A 46 0.40 -10.10 2.27
N MET A 47 0.90 -9.00 1.70
CA MET A 47 2.20 -8.99 1.00
C MET A 47 3.35 -9.29 1.97
N ALA A 48 3.37 -8.66 3.14
CA ALA A 48 4.39 -8.90 4.16
C ALA A 48 4.41 -10.37 4.62
N ALA A 49 3.25 -10.97 4.87
CA ALA A 49 3.14 -12.38 5.23
C ALA A 49 3.68 -13.30 4.14
N HIS A 50 3.42 -12.97 2.86
CA HIS A 50 3.98 -13.72 1.74
C HIS A 50 5.52 -13.58 1.66
N LEU A 51 6.05 -12.36 1.73
CA LEU A 51 7.49 -12.10 1.71
C LEU A 51 8.23 -12.80 2.84
N GLN A 52 7.64 -12.85 4.04
CA GLN A 52 8.21 -13.52 5.20
C GLN A 52 8.39 -15.03 5.00
N THR A 53 7.76 -15.64 4.00
CA THR A 53 7.96 -17.07 3.71
C THR A 53 9.30 -17.37 3.03
N PHE A 54 9.98 -16.37 2.46
CA PHE A 54 11.23 -16.52 1.72
C PHE A 54 12.26 -15.39 1.95
N SER A 55 12.04 -14.52 2.94
CA SER A 55 12.97 -13.44 3.30
C SER A 55 13.08 -13.26 4.82
N GLN A 56 14.16 -12.60 5.24
CA GLN A 56 14.44 -12.29 6.64
C GLN A 56 14.38 -10.78 6.89
N VAL A 57 14.21 -10.40 8.16
CA VAL A 57 14.28 -9.00 8.58
C VAL A 57 15.67 -8.46 8.27
N GLY A 58 15.74 -7.35 7.54
CA GLY A 58 16.99 -6.73 7.10
C GLY A 58 17.36 -7.05 5.65
N ASP A 59 16.68 -8.00 5.01
CA ASP A 59 16.87 -8.26 3.58
C ASP A 59 16.43 -7.07 2.73
N ARG A 60 17.10 -6.91 1.59
CA ARG A 60 16.82 -5.85 0.62
C ARG A 60 15.89 -6.39 -0.45
N ALA A 61 14.77 -5.69 -0.69
CA ALA A 61 13.86 -5.98 -1.79
C ALA A 61 14.06 -4.98 -2.94
N ILE A 62 13.94 -5.46 -4.18
CA ILE A 62 13.87 -4.61 -5.37
C ILE A 62 12.42 -4.59 -5.83
N VAL A 63 11.83 -3.40 -5.94
CA VAL A 63 10.51 -3.21 -6.54
C VAL A 63 10.72 -2.95 -8.03
N VAL A 64 10.40 -3.94 -8.87
CA VAL A 64 10.45 -3.80 -10.33
C VAL A 64 9.09 -3.35 -10.82
N ILE A 65 8.99 -2.11 -11.29
CA ILE A 65 7.78 -1.58 -11.93
C ILE A 65 8.04 -1.55 -13.44
N PRO A 66 7.32 -2.36 -14.24
CA PRO A 66 7.54 -2.36 -15.68
C PRO A 66 7.18 -0.99 -16.27
N THR A 67 8.12 -0.39 -17.00
CA THR A 67 7.93 0.89 -17.72
C THR A 67 7.17 0.74 -19.03
N THR A 68 6.59 -0.44 -19.31
CA THR A 68 5.79 -0.67 -20.51
C THR A 68 4.41 -0.03 -20.36
N ARG A 69 4.34 1.23 -20.80
CA ARG A 69 3.16 1.96 -21.24
C ARG A 69 2.04 2.11 -20.19
N ALA A 70 2.15 3.22 -19.47
CA ALA A 70 1.04 3.98 -18.91
C ALA A 70 0.26 3.30 -17.77
N LEU A 71 0.76 3.47 -16.55
CA LEU A 71 -0.11 3.94 -15.47
C LEU A 71 -0.40 5.44 -15.71
N ILE A 72 -1.05 5.77 -16.85
CA ILE A 72 -1.60 7.10 -17.20
C ILE A 72 -2.70 6.98 -18.27
#